data_AF-A0A3M1CAQ3-F1
#
_entry.id   AF-A0A3M1CAQ3-F1
#
_cell.length_a   1.000
_cell.length_b   1.000
_cell.length_c   1.000
_cell.angle_alpha   90.00
_cell.angle_beta   90.00
_cell.angle_gamma   90.00
#
_symmetry.space_group_name_H-M   'P 1'
#
loop_
_entity.id
_entity.type
_entity.pdbx_description
1 polymer ?
#
loop_
_entity_poly.entity_id
_entity_poly.type
_entity_poly.pdbx_seq_one_letter_code
_entity_poly.pdbx_strand_id
1 'polypeptide(L)'
;MPRPLFLIGADPQSRQWLEMHRERLAEIHAVGMLVNAESKADLEAIAAIARGLPILPASATDIAETLGLRHIPVLISRRGIEQ
;
A
#
# COMPACT_ATOMS: atom_id res chain seq x y z
N MET A 1 -1.94 14.49 -13.40
CA MET A 1 -3.10 14.04 -12.58
C MET A 1 -2.55 13.23 -11.42
N PRO A 2 -2.96 13.42 -10.14
CA PRO A 2 -2.35 12.71 -9.03
C PRO A 2 -2.46 11.21 -9.24
N ARG A 3 -1.33 10.53 -9.13
CA ARG A 3 -1.22 9.08 -9.29
C ARG A 3 -1.92 8.40 -8.11
N PRO A 4 -2.74 7.36 -8.30
CA PRO A 4 -3.32 6.63 -7.19
C PRO A 4 -2.25 6.05 -6.27
N LEU A 5 -2.51 6.08 -4.97
CA LEU A 5 -1.60 5.60 -3.94
C LEU A 5 -2.34 4.59 -3.09
N PHE A 6 -1.74 3.46 -2.75
CA PHE A 6 -2.29 2.55 -1.75
C PHE A 6 -1.33 2.40 -0.60
N LEU A 7 -1.88 2.16 0.58
CA LEU A 7 -1.11 1.99 1.81
C LEU A 7 -1.43 0.63 2.40
N ILE A 8 -0.37 -0.09 2.73
CA ILE A 8 -0.43 -1.44 3.28
C ILE A 8 0.61 -1.58 4.38
N GLY A 9 0.32 -2.42 5.36
CA GLY A 9 1.27 -2.91 6.33
C GLY A 9 1.92 -4.23 5.88
N ALA A 10 2.82 -4.73 6.71
CA ALA A 10 3.40 -6.07 6.55
C ALA A 10 2.52 -7.19 7.12
N ASP A 11 1.39 -6.85 7.75
CA ASP A 11 0.49 -7.79 8.42
C ASP A 11 -0.32 -8.66 7.43
N PRO A 12 -0.91 -9.78 7.89
CA PRO A 12 -1.66 -10.68 7.03
C PRO A 12 -2.89 -10.06 6.34
N GLN A 13 -3.58 -9.12 6.98
CA GLN A 13 -4.75 -8.44 6.40
C GLN A 13 -4.33 -7.58 5.20
N SER A 14 -3.24 -6.83 5.36
CA SER A 14 -2.65 -6.03 4.28
C SER A 14 -2.16 -6.90 3.11
N ARG A 15 -1.56 -8.06 3.39
CA ARG A 15 -1.12 -9.02 2.36
C ARG A 15 -2.29 -9.57 1.55
N GLN A 16 -3.35 -10.01 2.23
CA GLN A 16 -4.56 -10.55 1.58
C GLN A 16 -5.24 -9.48 0.72
N TRP A 17 -5.33 -8.25 1.24
CA TRP A 17 -5.89 -7.14 0.49
C TRP A 17 -5.09 -6.84 -0.77
N LEU A 18 -3.75 -6.79 -0.67
CA LEU A 18 -2.88 -6.55 -1.81
C LEU A 18 -3.06 -7.63 -2.88
N GLU A 19 -3.12 -8.91 -2.47
CA GLU A 19 -3.32 -10.02 -3.41
C GLU A 19 -4.64 -9.91 -4.17
N MET A 20 -5.73 -9.55 -3.46
CA MET A 20 -7.06 -9.38 -4.04
C MET A 20 -7.16 -8.18 -4.99
N HIS A 21 -6.48 -7.08 -4.68
CA HIS A 21 -6.58 -5.82 -5.43
C HIS A 21 -5.45 -5.61 -6.45
N ARG A 22 -4.44 -6.48 -6.47
CA ARG A 22 -3.21 -6.35 -7.27
C ARG A 22 -3.46 -5.98 -8.73
N GLU A 23 -4.37 -6.70 -9.39
CA GLU A 23 -4.65 -6.50 -10.81
C GLU A 23 -5.24 -5.12 -11.07
N ARG A 24 -6.25 -4.73 -10.28
CA ARG A 24 -6.83 -3.38 -10.33
C ARG A 24 -5.81 -2.29 -10.03
N LEU A 25 -4.94 -2.49 -9.04
CA LEU A 25 -3.88 -1.54 -8.68
C LEU A 25 -2.89 -1.35 -9.84
N ALA A 26 -2.57 -2.41 -10.58
CA ALA A 26 -1.71 -2.35 -11.74
C ALA A 26 -2.36 -1.60 -12.91
N GLU A 27 -3.64 -1.89 -13.20
CA GLU A 27 -4.41 -1.22 -14.25
C GLU A 27 -4.47 0.30 -14.05
N ILE A 28 -4.68 0.74 -12.81
CA ILE A 28 -4.74 2.17 -12.48
C ILE A 28 -3.36 2.79 -12.21
N HIS A 29 -2.29 2.03 -12.43
CA HIS A 29 -0.90 2.44 -12.23
C HIS A 29 -0.64 2.99 -10.82
N ALA A 30 -1.26 2.39 -9.80
CA ALA A 30 -1.10 2.83 -8.43
C ALA A 30 0.33 2.60 -7.91
N VAL A 31 0.74 3.40 -6.93
CA VAL A 31 2.00 3.21 -6.18
C VAL A 31 1.66 2.78 -4.76
N GLY A 32 2.34 1.75 -4.27
CA GLY A 32 2.17 1.28 -2.90
C GLY A 32 3.13 1.94 -1.95
N MET A 33 2.65 2.23 -0.75
CA MET A 33 3.44 2.63 0.39
C MET A 33 3.37 1.51 1.43
N LEU A 34 4.50 0.90 1.73
CA LEU A 34 4.61 -0.07 2.81
C LEU A 34 4.97 0.67 4.10
N VAL A 35 4.02 0.68 5.04
CA VAL A 35 4.23 1.23 6.38
C VAL A 35 4.62 0.14 7.36
N ASN A 36 5.38 0.51 8.40
CA ASN A 36 5.79 -0.41 9.46
C ASN A 36 6.48 -1.67 8.94
N ALA A 37 7.36 -1.53 7.94
CA ALA A 37 8.24 -2.63 7.55
C ALA A 37 9.29 -2.83 8.64
N GLU A 38 9.04 -3.76 9.55
CA GLU A 38 9.94 -4.04 10.68
C GLU A 38 11.18 -4.82 10.26
N SER A 39 11.12 -5.51 9.12
CA SER A 39 12.22 -6.31 8.60
C SER A 39 12.34 -6.28 7.08
N LYS A 40 13.53 -6.67 6.59
CA LYS A 40 13.74 -6.90 5.15
C LYS A 40 12.86 -8.03 4.61
N ALA A 41 12.55 -9.03 5.45
CA ALA A 41 11.67 -10.14 5.07
C ALA A 41 10.24 -9.67 4.78
N ASP A 42 9.76 -8.63 5.47
CA ASP A 42 8.45 -8.03 5.21
C ASP A 42 8.42 -7.35 3.84
N LEU A 43 9.48 -6.59 3.50
CA LEU A 43 9.63 -5.99 2.19
C LEU A 43 9.67 -7.06 1.08
N GLU A 44 10.43 -8.14 1.28
CA GLU A 44 10.52 -9.25 0.32
C GLU A 44 9.18 -9.97 0.13
N ALA A 45 8.46 -10.23 1.22
CA ALA A 45 7.13 -10.86 1.18
C ALA A 45 6.12 -10.00 0.43
N ILE A 46 6.09 -8.69 0.71
CA ILE A 46 5.20 -7.75 0.01
C ILE A 46 5.60 -7.61 -1.46
N ALA A 47 6.89 -7.54 -1.77
CA ALA A 47 7.37 -7.47 -3.15
C ALA A 47 6.98 -8.71 -3.96
N ALA A 48 7.01 -9.90 -3.35
CA ALA A 48 6.58 -11.15 -3.98
C ALA A 48 5.09 -11.14 -4.33
N ILE A 49 4.23 -10.59 -3.45
CA ILE A 49 2.79 -10.45 -3.70
C ILE A 49 2.53 -9.36 -4.75
N ALA A 50 3.26 -8.24 -4.67
CA ALA A 50 3.13 -7.09 -5.55
C ALA A 50 3.42 -7.40 -7.03
N ARG A 51 4.25 -8.42 -7.31
CA ARG A 51 4.61 -8.88 -8.67
C ARG A 51 4.95 -7.75 -9.64
N GLY A 52 5.79 -6.81 -9.20
CA GLY A 52 6.26 -5.69 -10.01
C GLY A 52 5.45 -4.39 -9.87
N LEU A 53 4.40 -4.36 -9.03
CA LEU A 53 3.85 -3.09 -8.57
C LEU A 53 4.93 -2.29 -7.82
N PRO A 54 5.06 -0.98 -8.08
CA PRO A 54 6.02 -0.15 -7.36
C PRO A 54 5.58 0.00 -5.91
N ILE A 55 6.39 -0.50 -4.98
CA ILE A 55 6.22 -0.37 -3.54
C ILE A 55 7.39 0.45 -3.00
N LEU A 56 7.09 1.50 -2.23
CA LEU A 56 8.07 2.32 -1.54
C LEU A 56 7.92 2.14 -0.03
N PRO A 57 9.03 2.04 0.73
CA PRO A 57 8.95 2.08 2.19
C PRO A 57 8.55 3.48 2.64
N ALA A 58 7.68 3.56 3.65
CA ALA A 58 7.26 4.82 4.24
C ALA A 58 7.14 4.72 5.75
N SER A 59 7.44 5.84 6.44
CA SER A 59 7.20 5.98 7.88
C SER A 59 5.68 6.10 8.12
N ALA A 60 5.16 5.30 9.04
CA ALA A 60 3.74 5.37 9.43
C ALA A 60 3.38 6.72 10.05
N THR A 61 4.32 7.33 10.79
CA THR A 61 4.14 8.64 11.42
C THR A 61 3.94 9.72 10.37
N ASP A 62 4.82 9.78 9.36
CA ASP A 62 4.77 10.77 8.29
C ASP A 62 3.45 10.67 7.50
N ILE A 63 2.96 9.44 7.31
CA ILE A 63 1.68 9.18 6.64
C ILE A 63 0.48 9.57 7.51
N ALA A 64 0.48 9.24 8.80
CA ALA A 64 -0.59 9.59 9.72
C ALA A 64 -0.76 11.11 9.83
N GLU A 65 0.35 11.85 9.86
CA GLU A 65 0.36 13.32 9.88
C GLU A 65 -0.10 13.91 8.54
N THR A 66 0.37 13.36 7.42
CA THR A 66 0.08 13.90 6.09
C THR A 66 -1.35 13.61 5.63
N LEU A 67 -1.88 12.42 5.94
CA LEU A 67 -3.13 11.93 5.38
C LEU A 67 -4.25 11.74 6.42
N GLY A 68 -3.96 11.86 7.72
CA GLY A 68 -4.95 11.69 8.79
C GLY A 68 -5.56 10.29 8.87
N LEU A 69 -4.88 9.29 8.29
CA LEU A 69 -5.38 7.92 8.18
C LEU A 69 -5.22 7.17 9.49
N ARG A 70 -6.26 6.42 9.88
CA ARG A 70 -6.25 5.58 11.09
C ARG A 70 -6.26 4.08 10.79
N HIS A 71 -6.60 3.71 9.57
CA HIS A 71 -6.80 2.31 9.17
C HIS A 71 -6.15 2.05 7.81
N ILE A 72 -5.39 0.96 7.75
CA ILE A 72 -4.83 0.34 6.56
C ILE A 72 -5.37 -1.10 6.52
N PRO A 73 -5.45 -1.74 5.34
CA PRO A 73 -5.06 -1.24 4.02
C PRO A 73 -6.06 -0.25 3.41
N VAL A 74 -5.58 0.66 2.56
CA VAL A 74 -6.42 1.63 1.81
C VAL A 74 -5.88 1.92 0.41
N LEU A 75 -6.77 2.21 -0.53
CA LEU A 75 -6.48 2.85 -1.81
C LEU A 75 -6.98 4.29 -1.81
N ILE A 76 -6.09 5.22 -2.12
CA ILE A 76 -6.35 6.65 -2.26
C ILE A 76 -6.28 7.00 -3.74
N SER A 77 -7.38 7.47 -4.28
CA SER A 77 -7.46 7.92 -5.66
C SER A 77 -8.29 9.20 -5.75
N ARG A 78 -8.46 9.71 -6.97
CA ARG A 78 -9.36 10.85 -7.22
C ARG A 78 -10.81 10.57 -6.86
N ARG A 79 -11.20 9.30 -6.74
CA ARG A 79 -12.56 8.89 -6.36
C ARG A 79 -12.78 8.96 -4.85
N GLY A 80 -11.70 9.06 -4.06
CA GLY A 80 -11.73 9.02 -2.61
C GLY A 80 -10.82 7.94 -2.04
N ILE A 81 -11.13 7.53 -0.81
CA ILE A 81 -10.45 6.47 -0.07
C ILE A 81 -11.33 5.21 -0.14
N GLU A 82 -10.73 4.09 -0.55
CA GLU A 82 -11.34 2.75 -0.60
C GLU A 82 -10.59 1.83 0.39
N GLN A 83 -11.30 0.98 1.15
CA GLN A 83 -10.76 -0.01 2.10
C GLN A 83 -11.06 -1.42 1.60
#